data_AF-A0A1G7W295-F1
#
_entry.id   AF-A0A1G7W295-F1
#
_cell.length_a   1.000
_cell.length_b   1.000
_cell.length_c   1.000
_cell.angle_alpha   90.00
_cell.angle_beta   90.00
_cell.angle_gamma   90.00
#
_symmetry.space_group_name_H-M   'P 1'
#
loop_
_entity.id
_entity.type
_entity.pdbx_description
1 polymer ?
#
loop_
_entity_poly.entity_id
_entity_poly.type
_entity_poly.pdbx_seq_one_letter_code
_entity_poly.pdbx_strand_id
1 'polypeptide(L)'
;MSYLLKPLVFVCLVLGLSACASNQHRLGMYNAELRAEQTFNPNATQENIGYIPTGSGERMEGAYQIYTGKQSKDLSGTDSQFLEGFTE
;
A
#
# COMPACT_ATOMS: atom_id res chain seq x y z
N MET A 1 38.00 -14.53 40.29
CA MET A 1 37.63 -14.34 38.87
C MET A 1 36.17 -13.94 38.65
N SER A 2 35.21 -14.38 39.48
CA SER A 2 33.76 -14.21 39.23
C SER A 2 33.20 -12.79 39.43
N TYR A 3 33.89 -11.91 40.15
CA TYR A 3 33.43 -10.55 40.43
C TYR A 3 33.55 -9.58 39.23
N LEU A 4 34.46 -9.87 38.29
CA LEU A 4 34.66 -9.08 37.05
C LEU A 4 33.79 -9.56 35.89
N LEU A 5 33.27 -10.80 35.95
CA LEU A 5 32.44 -11.37 34.90
C LEU A 5 31.05 -10.70 34.83
N LYS A 6 30.46 -10.37 35.99
CA LYS A 6 29.16 -9.70 36.08
C LYS A 6 29.12 -8.31 35.41
N PRO A 7 30.05 -7.38 35.70
CA PRO A 7 30.05 -6.08 35.02
C PRO A 7 30.40 -6.22 33.54
N LEU A 8 31.25 -7.16 33.15
CA LEU A 8 31.56 -7.44 31.74
C LEU A 8 30.30 -7.87 30.97
N VAL A 9 29.53 -8.82 31.50
CA VAL A 9 28.28 -9.29 30.88
C VAL A 9 27.26 -8.16 30.77
N PHE A 10 27.18 -7.30 31.80
CA PHE A 10 26.30 -6.14 31.77
C PHE A 10 26.68 -5.14 30.68
N VAL A 11 27.97 -4.82 30.54
CA VAL A 11 28.47 -3.92 29.48
C VAL A 11 28.22 -4.52 28.09
N CYS A 12 28.49 -5.81 27.89
CA CYS A 12 28.21 -6.49 26.62
C CYS A 12 26.71 -6.45 26.26
N LEU A 13 25.82 -6.57 27.24
CA LEU A 13 24.38 -6.52 27.02
C LEU A 13 23.91 -5.11 26.63
N VAL A 14 24.43 -4.07 27.28
CA VAL A 14 24.12 -2.67 26.94
C VAL A 14 24.62 -2.32 25.52
N LEU A 15 25.83 -2.77 25.16
CA LEU A 15 26.39 -2.55 23.83
C LEU A 15 25.64 -3.33 22.73
N GLY A 16 25.20 -4.55 23.03
CA GLY A 16 24.37 -5.34 22.10
C GLY A 16 23.01 -4.70 21.83
N LEU A 17 22.37 -4.15 22.87
CA LEU A 17 21.08 -3.48 22.72
C LEU A 17 21.18 -2.15 21.98
N SER A 18 22.24 -1.36 22.21
CA SER A 18 22.44 -0.09 21.50
C SER A 18 22.78 -0.27 20.02
N ALA A 19 23.45 -1.38 19.66
CA ALA A 19 23.77 -1.72 18.27
C ALA A 19 22.54 -2.09 17.42
N CYS A 20 21.47 -2.63 18.03
CA CYS A 20 20.21 -2.90 17.31
C CYS A 20 19.42 -1.62 16.97
N ALA A 21 19.53 -0.58 17.79
CA ALA A 21 18.78 0.66 17.62
C ALA A 21 19.47 1.68 16.68
N SER A 22 20.78 1.51 16.42
CA SER A 22 21.58 2.49 15.68
C SER A 22 21.50 2.37 14.16
N ASN A 23 21.07 1.22 13.64
CA ASN A 23 21.01 0.93 12.19
C ASN A 23 19.60 0.92 11.60
N GLN A 24 18.60 1.41 12.34
CA GLN A 24 17.25 1.52 11.80
C GLN A 24 17.13 2.80 10.97
N HIS A 25 16.50 2.68 9.78
CA HIS A 25 16.06 3.84 9.00
C HIS A 25 15.38 4.83 9.96
N ARG A 26 15.70 6.13 9.86
CA ARG A 26 15.12 7.13 10.76
C ARG A 26 13.61 6.94 10.79
N LEU A 27 13.02 6.89 11.99
CA LEU A 27 11.57 6.79 12.16
C LEU A 27 10.90 7.85 11.26
N GLY A 28 9.98 7.41 10.40
CA GLY A 28 9.27 8.27 9.46
C GLY A 28 9.86 8.41 8.06
N MET A 29 11.02 7.80 7.76
CA MET A 29 11.59 7.83 6.39
C MET A 29 10.64 7.26 5.34
N TYR A 30 10.01 6.12 5.60
CA TYR A 30 9.03 5.53 4.67
C TYR A 30 7.81 6.44 4.43
N ASN A 31 7.33 7.15 5.46
CA ASN A 31 6.24 8.12 5.28
C ASN A 31 6.68 9.37 4.51
N ALA A 32 7.92 9.82 4.72
CA ALA A 32 8.49 10.94 3.98
C ALA A 32 8.73 10.57 2.50
N GLU A 33 9.19 9.36 2.23
CA GLU A 33 9.36 8.78 0.90
C GLU A 33 8.01 8.62 0.20
N LEU A 34 7.03 7.97 0.83
CA LEU A 34 5.66 7.87 0.31
C LEU A 34 5.07 9.25 0.00
N ARG A 35 5.27 10.24 0.88
CA ARG A 35 4.79 11.61 0.65
C ARG A 35 5.54 12.32 -0.48
N ALA A 36 6.82 12.02 -0.68
CA ALA A 36 7.62 12.56 -1.77
C ALA A 36 7.24 11.92 -3.11
N GLU A 37 6.97 10.62 -3.13
CA GLU A 37 6.51 9.88 -4.31
C GLU A 37 5.06 10.22 -4.69
N GLN A 38 4.20 10.47 -3.70
CA GLN A 38 2.85 11.00 -3.90
C GLN A 38 2.92 12.48 -4.28
N THR A 39 3.37 12.74 -5.51
CA THR A 39 3.38 14.07 -6.10
C THR A 39 1.93 14.51 -6.27
N PHE A 40 1.42 15.34 -5.36
CA PHE A 40 0.13 15.99 -5.53
C PHE A 40 0.23 16.91 -6.74
N ASN A 41 -0.27 16.45 -7.88
CA ASN A 41 -0.35 17.26 -9.09
C ASN A 41 -1.72 17.98 -9.10
N PRO A 42 -1.78 19.30 -8.86
CA PRO A 42 -3.04 20.04 -8.86
C PRO A 42 -3.70 20.07 -10.26
N ASN A 43 -2.94 19.78 -11.31
CA ASN A 43 -3.41 19.71 -12.68
C ASN A 43 -3.72 18.28 -13.13
N ALA A 44 -3.62 17.27 -12.25
CA ALA A 44 -3.87 15.86 -12.60
C ALA A 44 -5.22 15.66 -13.30
N THR A 45 -6.26 16.36 -12.85
CA THR A 45 -7.58 16.32 -13.48
C THR A 45 -7.52 16.79 -14.93
N GLN A 46 -6.85 17.92 -15.21
CA GLN A 46 -6.73 18.49 -16.54
C GLN A 46 -5.85 17.65 -17.47
N GLU A 47 -4.76 17.09 -16.93
CA GLU A 47 -3.84 16.23 -17.66
C GLU A 47 -4.47 14.87 -18.02
N ASN A 48 -5.38 14.37 -17.18
CA ASN A 48 -6.01 13.06 -17.37
C ASN A 48 -7.33 13.10 -18.17
N ILE A 49 -7.83 14.26 -18.61
CA ILE A 49 -9.12 14.39 -19.34
C ILE A 49 -9.20 13.49 -20.58
N GLY A 50 -8.07 13.28 -21.27
CA GLY A 50 -7.97 12.43 -22.45
C GLY A 50 -7.34 11.06 -22.20
N TYR A 51 -6.96 10.76 -20.97
CA TYR A 51 -6.28 9.51 -20.65
C TYR A 51 -7.31 8.41 -20.41
N ILE A 52 -7.52 7.56 -21.42
CA ILE A 52 -8.34 6.36 -21.28
C ILE A 52 -7.42 5.22 -20.84
N PRO A 53 -7.60 4.66 -19.62
CA PRO A 53 -6.77 3.55 -19.16
C PRO A 53 -6.98 2.33 -20.07
N THR A 54 -5.89 1.81 -20.62
CA THR A 54 -5.92 0.59 -21.44
C THR A 54 -5.85 -0.65 -20.55
N GLY A 55 -6.80 -1.58 -20.72
CA GLY A 55 -6.83 -2.85 -20.00
C GLY A 55 -8.22 -3.47 -20.02
N SER A 56 -8.34 -4.77 -19.71
CA SER A 56 -9.62 -5.48 -19.65
C SER A 56 -10.47 -5.13 -18.42
N GLY A 57 -9.93 -4.36 -17.47
CA GLY A 57 -10.61 -4.08 -16.21
C GLY A 57 -10.75 -5.30 -15.30
N GLU A 58 -9.95 -6.35 -15.47
CA GLU A 58 -10.06 -7.63 -14.73
C GLU A 58 -10.14 -7.46 -13.19
N ARG A 59 -9.41 -6.47 -12.65
CA ARG A 59 -9.49 -6.13 -11.21
C ARG A 59 -10.84 -5.54 -10.80
N MET A 60 -11.41 -4.71 -11.66
CA MET A 60 -12.76 -4.17 -11.46
C MET A 60 -13.80 -5.27 -11.65
N GLU A 61 -13.59 -6.19 -12.59
CA GLU A 61 -14.46 -7.36 -12.81
C GLU A 61 -14.50 -8.29 -11.59
N GLY A 62 -13.35 -8.57 -10.97
CA GLY A 62 -13.29 -9.37 -9.74
C GLY A 62 -14.01 -8.69 -8.56
N ALA A 63 -13.81 -7.39 -8.38
CA ALA A 63 -14.53 -6.62 -7.35
C ALA A 63 -16.04 -6.59 -7.64
N TYR A 64 -16.43 -6.40 -8.90
CA TYR A 64 -17.80 -6.39 -9.37
C TYR A 64 -18.52 -7.71 -9.08
N GLN A 65 -17.86 -8.86 -9.32
CA GLN A 65 -18.41 -10.17 -8.99
C GLN A 65 -18.62 -10.35 -7.48
N ILE A 66 -17.68 -9.87 -6.65
CA ILE A 66 -17.78 -9.99 -5.19
C ILE A 66 -18.97 -9.19 -4.65
N TYR A 67 -19.15 -7.94 -5.12
CA TYR A 67 -20.18 -7.05 -4.56
C TYR A 67 -21.58 -7.28 -5.12
N THR A 68 -21.70 -7.74 -6.37
CA THR A 68 -23.00 -7.87 -7.06
C THR A 68 -23.43 -9.32 -7.24
N GLY A 69 -22.52 -10.28 -7.09
CA GLY A 69 -22.75 -11.69 -7.40
C GLY A 69 -22.91 -11.99 -8.90
N LYS A 70 -22.81 -10.98 -9.77
CA LYS A 70 -22.95 -11.13 -11.23
C LYS A 70 -21.62 -11.54 -11.84
N GLN A 71 -21.65 -12.57 -12.69
CA GLN A 71 -20.48 -13.03 -13.44
C GLN A 71 -20.45 -12.37 -14.82
N SER A 72 -19.29 -12.39 -15.49
CA SER A 72 -19.12 -11.87 -16.86
C SER A 72 -20.17 -12.39 -17.85
N LYS A 73 -20.61 -13.65 -17.69
CA LYS A 73 -21.68 -14.27 -18.49
C LYS A 73 -23.07 -13.65 -18.31
N ASP A 74 -23.29 -12.95 -17.20
CA ASP A 74 -24.56 -12.29 -16.86
C ASP A 74 -24.60 -10.84 -17.38
N LEU A 75 -23.48 -10.35 -17.94
CA LEU A 75 -23.33 -9.04 -18.57
C LEU A 75 -23.52 -9.16 -20.09
N SER A 76 -24.24 -8.22 -20.69
CA SER A 76 -24.53 -8.25 -22.12
C SER A 76 -23.47 -7.51 -22.93
N GLY A 77 -22.55 -8.24 -23.57
CA GLY A 77 -21.54 -7.67 -24.47
C GLY A 77 -20.22 -7.28 -23.77
N THR A 78 -19.36 -6.56 -24.49
CA THR A 78 -18.00 -6.17 -24.04
C THR A 78 -17.92 -4.72 -23.57
N ASP A 79 -19.01 -3.98 -23.71
CA ASP A 79 -19.09 -2.56 -23.36
C ASP A 79 -19.47 -2.34 -21.88
N SER A 80 -19.11 -1.17 -21.37
CA SER A 80 -19.46 -0.73 -20.02
C SER A 80 -20.97 -0.61 -19.86
N GLN A 81 -21.52 -1.25 -18.82
CA GLN A 81 -22.96 -1.25 -18.53
C GLN A 81 -23.23 -0.61 -17.15
N PHE A 82 -24.31 0.16 -17.05
CA PHE A 82 -24.83 0.64 -15.78
C PHE A 82 -25.74 -0.41 -15.17
N LEU A 83 -25.62 -0.62 -13.85
CA LEU A 83 -26.49 -1.52 -13.12
C LEU A 83 -27.70 -0.79 -12.57
N GLU A 84 -28.87 -1.27 -12.96
CA GLU A 84 -30.16 -0.83 -12.42
C GLU A 84 -30.53 -1.71 -11.22
N GLY A 85 -31.09 -1.10 -10.16
CA GLY A 85 -31.60 -1.84 -8.98
C GLY A 85 -30.85 -1.69 -7.66
N PHE A 86 -29.89 -0.75 -7.53
CA PHE A 86 -29.24 -0.42 -6.24
C PHE A 86 -29.93 0.71 -5.46
N THR A 87 -31.00 1.28 -6.00
CA THR A 87 -31.84 2.28 -5.34
C THR A 87 -33.11 1.59 -4.87
N GLU A 88 -33.10 1.16 -3.61
CA GLU A 88 -34.31 1.12 -2.78
C GLU A 88 -34.37 2.39 -1.93
#